data_AF-A0A4R3LEX4-F1
#
_entry.id   AF-A0A4R3LEX4-F1
#
_cell.length_a   1.000
_cell.length_b   1.000
_cell.length_c   1.000
_cell.angle_alpha   90.00
_cell.angle_beta   90.00
_cell.angle_gamma   90.00
#
_symmetry.space_group_name_H-M   'P 1'
#
loop_
_entity.id
_entity.type
_entity.pdbx_description
1 polymer ?
#
loop_
_entity_poly.entity_id
_entity_poly.type
_entity_poly.pdbx_seq_one_letter_code
_entity_poly.pdbx_strand_id
1 'polypeptide(L)'
;MSNNSVPLSVIANPNNQYYWGQVGIGNNVTTQSQKGGYWILVVDRSSLQVVYNQVQGSPSQAPDIGNFNTPDYLLIVATLGVGLNNPPQGDLFQFLDVNGGGRELRRIEQIAFQFNCGSLGTFGYALVGILGNTNQPGFEASQVGLSGVGPILTVQLMPMNIGGKTVYTPVQIDNA
;
A
#
# COMPACT_ATOMS: atom_id res chain seq x y z
N MET A 1 13.20 11.42 -25.26
CA MET A 1 12.81 10.11 -24.73
C MET A 1 11.31 10.16 -24.49
N SER A 2 10.52 9.30 -25.13
CA SER A 2 9.08 9.23 -24.84
C SER A 2 8.92 8.85 -23.37
N ASN A 3 8.08 9.58 -22.65
CA ASN A 3 7.84 9.34 -21.23
C ASN A 3 6.99 8.05 -21.11
N ASN A 4 7.64 6.89 -21.12
CA ASN A 4 6.99 5.57 -21.02
C ASN A 4 6.63 5.23 -19.56
N SER A 5 6.48 6.25 -18.71
CA SER A 5 6.08 6.06 -17.33
C SER A 5 4.62 5.61 -17.26
N VAL A 6 4.32 4.69 -16.35
CA VAL A 6 2.96 4.19 -16.13
C VAL A 6 2.42 4.81 -14.85
N PRO A 7 1.27 5.51 -14.87
CA PRO A 7 0.70 6.08 -13.65
C PRO A 7 0.25 4.97 -12.70
N LEU A 8 0.48 5.16 -11.40
CA LEU A 8 -0.03 4.31 -10.33
C LEU A 8 -0.75 5.18 -9.30
N SER A 9 -1.96 4.78 -8.90
CA SER A 9 -2.72 5.46 -7.86
C SER A 9 -3.39 4.47 -6.93
N VAL A 10 -3.36 4.74 -5.63
CA VAL A 10 -3.91 3.89 -4.57
C VAL A 10 -4.85 4.73 -3.70
N ILE A 11 -6.09 4.30 -3.57
CA ILE A 11 -7.11 4.91 -2.72
C ILE A 11 -7.40 3.96 -1.57
N ALA A 12 -7.14 4.40 -0.33
CA ALA A 12 -7.40 3.62 0.88
C ALA A 12 -8.50 4.28 1.72
N ASN A 13 -9.75 3.86 1.56
CA ASN A 13 -10.87 4.55 2.22
C ASN A 13 -10.93 4.26 3.74
N PRO A 14 -10.87 5.27 4.63
CA PRO A 14 -11.08 5.11 6.06
C PRO A 14 -12.55 4.90 6.42
N ASN A 15 -13.50 5.18 5.52
CA ASN A 15 -14.91 5.18 5.84
C ASN A 15 -15.41 3.78 6.24
N ASN A 16 -16.05 3.69 7.41
CA ASN A 16 -16.60 2.45 7.96
C ASN A 16 -18.06 2.19 7.55
N GLN A 17 -18.67 3.08 6.76
CA GLN A 17 -19.96 2.88 6.11
C GLN A 17 -19.80 2.40 4.67
N TYR A 18 -18.68 2.75 4.03
CA TYR A 18 -18.36 2.41 2.64
C TYR A 18 -16.96 1.82 2.55
N TYR A 19 -16.87 0.51 2.71
CA TYR A 19 -15.59 -0.21 2.65
C TYR A 19 -15.19 -0.45 1.21
N TRP A 20 -14.39 0.46 0.65
CA TRP A 20 -13.85 0.28 -0.69
C TRP A 20 -12.44 0.85 -0.83
N GLY A 21 -11.70 0.33 -1.79
CA GLY A 21 -10.40 0.86 -2.21
C GLY A 21 -10.24 0.65 -3.69
N GLN A 22 -9.37 1.45 -4.30
CA GLN A 22 -9.05 1.34 -5.73
C GLN A 22 -7.56 1.44 -5.96
N VAL A 23 -7.07 0.60 -6.86
CA VAL A 23 -5.69 0.65 -7.37
C VAL A 23 -5.75 0.77 -8.88
N GLY A 24 -5.27 1.89 -9.39
CA GLY A 24 -5.09 2.14 -10.82
C GLY A 24 -3.64 1.92 -11.23
N ILE A 25 -3.41 1.13 -12.29
CA ILE A 25 -2.10 0.91 -12.91
C ILE A 25 -2.25 1.12 -14.43
N GLY A 26 -1.73 2.22 -14.95
CA GLY A 26 -1.98 2.62 -16.32
C GLY A 26 -3.49 2.80 -16.57
N ASN A 27 -4.05 2.01 -17.50
CA ASN A 27 -5.48 2.02 -17.81
C ASN A 27 -6.28 0.96 -17.05
N ASN A 28 -5.64 0.13 -16.23
CA ASN A 28 -6.32 -0.92 -15.46
C ASN A 28 -6.69 -0.40 -14.08
N VAL A 29 -7.93 -0.61 -13.66
CA VAL A 29 -8.39 -0.27 -12.32
C VAL A 29 -8.90 -1.52 -11.64
N THR A 30 -8.30 -1.85 -10.50
CA THR A 30 -8.81 -2.88 -9.59
C THR A 30 -9.57 -2.20 -8.47
N THR A 31 -10.77 -2.67 -8.18
CA THR A 31 -11.59 -2.19 -7.05
C THR A 31 -11.77 -3.34 -6.07
N GLN A 32 -11.69 -3.04 -4.77
CA GLN A 32 -12.01 -3.99 -3.72
C GLN A 32 -13.08 -3.38 -2.81
N SER A 33 -14.06 -4.19 -2.43
CA SER A 33 -15.13 -3.80 -1.52
C SER A 33 -15.40 -4.91 -0.51
N GLN A 34 -14.51 -5.03 0.47
CA GLN A 34 -14.66 -5.93 1.60
C GLN A 34 -14.68 -5.12 2.90
N LYS A 35 -15.57 -5.52 3.82
CA LYS A 35 -15.66 -4.92 5.15
C LYS A 35 -14.38 -5.18 5.94
N GLY A 36 -13.64 -4.12 6.24
CA GLY A 36 -12.54 -4.15 7.18
C GLY A 36 -11.32 -4.93 6.66
N GLY A 37 -10.15 -4.31 6.74
CA GLY A 37 -8.89 -5.03 6.61
C GLY A 37 -7.86 -4.31 5.75
N TYR A 38 -6.77 -5.01 5.54
CA TYR A 38 -5.64 -4.60 4.71
C TYR A 38 -5.76 -5.31 3.38
N TRP A 39 -6.00 -4.54 2.33
CA TRP A 39 -5.98 -5.02 0.96
C TRP A 39 -4.55 -5.01 0.46
N ILE A 40 -4.04 -6.19 0.13
CA ILE A 40 -2.64 -6.43 -0.22
C ILE A 40 -2.62 -6.95 -1.65
N LEU A 41 -1.95 -6.20 -2.52
CA LEU A 41 -1.66 -6.59 -3.88
C LEU A 41 -0.16 -6.79 -4.05
N VAL A 42 0.19 -7.80 -4.84
CA VAL A 42 1.54 -7.97 -5.36
C VAL A 42 1.50 -7.84 -6.87
N VAL A 43 2.36 -6.99 -7.42
CA VAL A 43 2.41 -6.69 -8.86
C VAL A 43 3.77 -7.08 -9.40
N ASP A 44 3.80 -7.85 -10.48
CA ASP A 44 5.04 -8.15 -11.20
C ASP A 44 5.58 -6.86 -11.85
N ARG A 45 6.80 -6.45 -11.51
CA ARG A 45 7.39 -5.20 -11.97
C ARG A 45 7.71 -5.18 -13.46
N SER A 46 7.63 -6.29 -14.17
CA SER A 46 7.99 -6.36 -15.60
C SER A 46 6.75 -6.30 -16.48
N SER A 47 5.69 -7.02 -16.08
CA SER A 47 4.42 -7.12 -16.80
C SER A 47 3.34 -6.18 -16.27
N LEU A 48 3.53 -5.61 -15.08
CA LEU A 48 2.54 -4.81 -14.34
C LEU A 48 1.24 -5.56 -14.04
N GLN A 49 1.26 -6.89 -14.09
CA GLN A 49 0.13 -7.73 -13.73
C GLN A 49 0.08 -7.96 -12.22
N VAL A 50 -1.14 -7.96 -11.68
CA VAL A 50 -1.40 -8.35 -10.29
C VAL A 50 -1.26 -9.87 -10.19
N VAL A 51 -0.28 -10.35 -9.42
CA VAL A 51 0.01 -11.78 -9.22
C VAL A 51 -0.48 -12.29 -7.85
N TYR A 52 -0.81 -11.38 -6.94
CA TYR A 52 -1.43 -11.68 -5.65
C TYR A 52 -2.45 -10.58 -5.32
N ASN A 53 -3.60 -10.97 -4.80
CA ASN A 53 -4.67 -10.05 -4.42
C ASN A 53 -5.49 -10.65 -3.28
N GLN A 54 -5.28 -10.17 -2.06
CA GLN A 54 -5.99 -10.66 -0.88
C GLN A 54 -6.33 -9.52 0.07
N VAL A 55 -7.43 -9.69 0.80
CA VAL A 55 -7.76 -8.83 1.94
C VAL A 55 -7.59 -9.66 3.21
N GLN A 56 -6.74 -9.18 4.12
CA GLN A 56 -6.61 -9.79 5.44
C GLN A 56 -7.19 -8.90 6.52
N GLY A 57 -7.89 -9.53 7.49
CA GLY A 57 -8.43 -8.83 8.65
C GLY A 57 -7.48 -8.79 9.85
N SER A 58 -6.44 -9.64 9.87
CA SER A 58 -5.51 -9.73 11.00
C SER A 58 -4.57 -8.52 11.02
N PRO A 59 -4.50 -7.77 12.13
CA PRO A 59 -3.56 -6.67 12.29
C PRO A 59 -2.16 -7.12 12.71
N SER A 60 -1.98 -8.40 13.08
CA SER A 60 -0.73 -8.90 13.66
C SER A 60 -0.02 -9.98 12.84
N GLN A 61 -0.66 -10.49 11.78
CA GLN A 61 -0.11 -11.57 10.94
C GLN A 61 0.42 -10.99 9.62
N ALA A 62 1.64 -11.32 9.24
CA ALA A 62 2.15 -11.00 7.91
C ALA A 62 1.36 -11.75 6.81
N PRO A 63 1.15 -11.15 5.63
CA PRO A 63 0.49 -11.84 4.53
C PRO A 63 1.35 -13.01 4.03
N ASP A 64 0.70 -14.15 3.74
CA ASP A 64 1.36 -15.24 3.03
C ASP A 64 1.33 -14.94 1.52
N ILE A 65 2.37 -14.26 1.04
CA ILE A 65 2.59 -13.96 -0.38
C ILE A 65 3.50 -14.99 -1.06
N GLY A 66 3.83 -16.11 -0.39
CA GLY A 66 4.69 -17.16 -0.90
C GLY A 66 6.00 -16.64 -1.49
N ASN A 67 6.33 -17.10 -2.71
CA ASN A 67 7.58 -16.78 -3.40
C ASN A 67 7.62 -15.37 -4.01
N PHE A 68 6.58 -14.55 -3.81
CA PHE A 68 6.54 -13.20 -4.37
C PHE A 68 7.27 -12.15 -3.51
N ASN A 69 7.79 -12.51 -2.33
CA ASN A 69 8.60 -11.61 -1.52
C ASN A 69 10.04 -11.44 -2.08
N THR A 70 10.16 -10.92 -3.30
CA THR A 70 11.44 -10.63 -3.97
C THR A 70 11.40 -9.24 -4.61
N PRO A 71 12.57 -8.64 -4.93
CA PRO A 71 12.62 -7.34 -5.59
C PRO A 71 12.00 -7.30 -6.99
N ASP A 72 11.60 -8.43 -7.59
CA ASP A 72 10.90 -8.47 -8.87
C ASP A 72 9.45 -7.97 -8.78
N TYR A 73 8.95 -7.75 -7.57
CA TYR A 73 7.56 -7.42 -7.32
C TYR A 73 7.40 -6.10 -6.54
N LEU A 74 6.26 -5.44 -6.76
CA LEU A 74 5.79 -4.32 -5.94
C LEU A 74 4.83 -4.85 -4.88
N LEU A 75 4.96 -4.28 -3.68
CA LEU A 75 3.93 -4.34 -2.65
C LEU A 75 3.01 -3.13 -2.83
N ILE A 76 1.71 -3.36 -2.89
CA ILE A 76 0.71 -2.30 -2.75
C ILE A 76 -0.22 -2.68 -1.60
N VAL A 77 -0.40 -1.77 -0.65
CA VAL A 77 -1.32 -1.95 0.48
C VAL A 77 -2.30 -0.79 0.53
N ALA A 78 -3.57 -1.09 0.80
CA ALA A 78 -4.61 -0.12 1.07
C ALA A 78 -5.50 -0.60 2.23
N THR A 79 -5.81 0.24 3.21
CA THR A 79 -6.81 -0.10 4.22
C THR A 79 -8.24 0.10 3.71
N LEU A 80 -9.14 -0.76 4.18
CA LEU A 80 -10.58 -0.73 3.86
C LEU A 80 -11.40 -0.52 5.14
N GLY A 81 -11.55 0.72 5.58
CA GLY A 81 -12.33 1.08 6.78
C GLY A 81 -11.83 0.42 8.07
N VAL A 82 -10.51 0.38 8.26
CA VAL A 82 -9.87 -0.21 9.45
C VAL A 82 -9.95 0.76 10.63
N GLY A 83 -10.39 0.25 11.78
CA GLY A 83 -10.41 1.01 13.03
C GLY A 83 -9.00 1.19 13.62
N LEU A 84 -8.75 2.32 14.27
CA LEU A 84 -7.51 2.57 15.01
C LEU A 84 -7.33 1.65 16.24
N ASN A 85 -8.33 0.82 16.56
CA ASN A 85 -8.21 -0.30 17.49
C ASN A 85 -7.54 -1.54 16.91
N ASN A 86 -7.30 -1.54 15.60
CA ASN A 86 -6.58 -2.59 14.90
C ASN A 86 -5.55 -1.92 13.97
N PRO A 87 -4.57 -1.15 14.48
CA PRO A 87 -3.46 -0.69 13.65
C PRO A 87 -2.57 -1.89 13.28
N PRO A 88 -1.75 -1.81 12.21
CA PRO A 88 -0.73 -2.81 11.96
C PRO A 88 0.18 -2.95 13.18
N GLN A 89 0.45 -4.18 13.59
CA GLN A 89 1.30 -4.52 14.73
C GLN A 89 2.02 -5.86 14.47
N GLY A 90 2.99 -6.23 15.31
CA GLY A 90 3.68 -7.51 15.21
C GLY A 90 4.24 -7.79 13.82
N ASP A 91 4.00 -8.99 13.30
CA ASP A 91 4.55 -9.45 12.03
C ASP A 91 4.03 -8.65 10.84
N LEU A 92 2.78 -8.16 10.90
CA LEU A 92 2.26 -7.29 9.85
C LEU A 92 3.02 -5.96 9.81
N PHE A 93 3.24 -5.34 10.96
CA PHE A 93 4.00 -4.09 11.02
C PHE A 93 5.42 -4.29 10.48
N GLN A 94 6.11 -5.35 10.92
CA GLN A 94 7.46 -5.66 10.45
C GLN A 94 7.50 -5.92 8.96
N PHE A 95 6.53 -6.69 8.43
CA PHE A 95 6.41 -6.96 7.00
C PHE A 95 6.25 -5.68 6.19
N LEU A 96 5.39 -4.75 6.64
CA LEU A 96 5.19 -3.47 5.97
C LEU A 96 6.48 -2.64 6.03
N ASP A 97 7.10 -2.52 7.21
CA ASP A 97 8.31 -1.73 7.44
C ASP A 97 9.47 -2.15 6.53
N VAL A 98 9.80 -3.45 6.47
CA VAL A 98 10.92 -3.94 5.65
C VAL A 98 10.66 -3.86 4.14
N ASN A 99 9.40 -3.69 3.73
CA ASN A 99 8.96 -3.57 2.33
C ASN A 99 8.49 -2.14 1.96
N GLY A 100 8.98 -1.14 2.69
CA GLY A 100 8.83 0.28 2.33
C GLY A 100 7.91 1.08 3.23
N GLY A 101 7.29 0.45 4.22
CA GLY A 101 6.61 1.12 5.32
C GLY A 101 7.56 2.01 6.10
N GLY A 102 7.08 3.17 6.57
CA GLY A 102 7.97 4.23 7.01
C GLY A 102 7.30 5.20 7.97
N ARG A 103 7.31 6.47 7.59
CA ARG A 103 6.84 7.58 8.43
C ARG A 103 5.34 7.49 8.68
N GLU A 104 4.56 7.17 7.65
CA GLU A 104 3.10 7.17 7.76
C GLU A 104 2.60 5.95 8.56
N LEU A 105 3.26 4.79 8.39
CA LEU A 105 3.03 3.60 9.22
C LEU A 105 3.28 3.88 10.71
N ARG A 106 4.45 4.44 11.05
CA ARG A 106 4.81 4.81 12.43
C ARG A 106 3.90 5.91 13.00
N ARG A 107 3.42 6.83 12.16
CA ARG A 107 2.45 7.85 12.56
C ARG A 107 1.14 7.21 13.01
N ILE A 108 0.61 6.24 12.26
CA ILE A 108 -0.61 5.51 12.63
C ILE A 108 -0.40 4.77 13.95
N GLU A 109 0.70 4.04 14.08
CA GLU A 109 1.08 3.33 15.30
C GLU A 109 1.13 4.28 16.51
N GLN A 110 1.87 5.38 16.39
CA GLN A 110 2.01 6.37 17.46
C GLN A 110 0.64 6.95 17.87
N ILE A 111 -0.22 7.32 16.91
CA ILE A 111 -1.55 7.86 17.20
C ILE A 111 -2.42 6.80 17.89
N ALA A 112 -2.40 5.56 17.42
CA ALA A 112 -3.13 4.47 18.06
C ALA A 112 -2.69 4.30 19.52
N PHE A 113 -1.39 4.20 19.79
CA PHE A 113 -0.90 4.05 21.16
C PHE A 113 -1.17 5.27 22.06
N GLN A 114 -0.95 6.49 21.56
CA GLN A 114 -1.10 7.71 22.35
C GLN A 114 -2.55 8.03 22.72
N PHE A 115 -3.51 7.68 21.85
CA PHE A 115 -4.93 8.01 22.03
C PHE A 115 -5.80 6.79 22.33
N ASN A 116 -5.22 5.72 22.90
CA ASN A 116 -5.93 4.51 23.34
C ASN A 116 -6.72 3.81 22.21
N CYS A 117 -6.00 3.47 21.14
CA CYS A 117 -6.33 2.51 20.09
C CYS A 117 -7.81 2.49 19.68
N GLY A 118 -8.46 3.62 19.35
CA GLY A 118 -9.85 3.57 18.87
C GLY A 118 -10.72 4.79 19.16
N SER A 119 -10.29 5.67 20.07
CA SER A 119 -11.02 6.91 20.37
C SER A 119 -11.19 7.85 19.16
N LEU A 120 -10.34 7.70 18.14
CA LEU A 120 -10.31 8.54 16.93
C LEU A 120 -10.98 7.88 15.71
N GLY A 121 -11.63 6.72 15.89
CA GLY A 121 -12.36 6.04 14.82
C GLY A 121 -11.47 5.21 13.90
N THR A 122 -11.52 5.46 12.59
CA THR A 122 -10.82 4.70 11.55
C THR A 122 -9.63 5.45 10.97
N PHE A 123 -8.82 4.73 10.19
CA PHE A 123 -7.72 5.31 9.43
C PHE A 123 -7.62 4.76 8.01
N GLY A 124 -7.10 5.60 7.13
CA GLY A 124 -6.71 5.29 5.77
C GLY A 124 -5.20 5.16 5.71
N TYR A 125 -4.69 4.11 5.09
CA TYR A 125 -3.26 3.90 4.85
C TYR A 125 -3.06 3.28 3.49
N ALA A 126 -2.23 3.92 2.67
CA ALA A 126 -1.79 3.44 1.38
C ALA A 126 -0.26 3.33 1.37
N LEU A 127 0.27 2.23 0.83
CA LEU A 127 1.70 1.98 0.64
C LEU A 127 1.94 1.45 -0.77
N VAL A 128 3.01 1.94 -1.39
CA VAL A 128 3.63 1.36 -2.59
C VAL A 128 5.12 1.18 -2.32
N GLY A 129 5.59 -0.05 -2.32
CA GLY A 129 7.00 -0.39 -2.06
C GLY A 129 7.51 -1.49 -2.99
N ILE A 130 8.83 -1.74 -2.95
CA ILE A 130 9.45 -2.87 -3.65
C ILE A 130 9.65 -3.99 -2.64
N LEU A 131 9.17 -5.20 -2.96
CA LEU A 131 9.27 -6.38 -2.11
C LEU A 131 10.71 -6.91 -2.01
N GLY A 132 10.91 -7.93 -1.19
CA GLY A 132 12.20 -8.60 -1.04
C GLY A 132 13.02 -8.07 0.13
N ASN A 133 12.37 -7.47 1.13
CA ASN A 133 13.00 -6.99 2.36
C ASN A 133 14.22 -6.08 2.06
N THR A 134 14.09 -5.24 1.03
CA THR A 134 15.19 -4.39 0.56
C THR A 134 15.55 -3.31 1.57
N ASN A 135 14.70 -3.11 2.59
CA ASN A 135 14.83 -2.03 3.59
C ASN A 135 14.98 -0.65 2.94
N GLN A 136 14.37 -0.49 1.75
CA GLN A 136 14.31 0.76 1.03
C GLN A 136 12.99 1.46 1.36
N PRO A 137 13.01 2.80 1.51
CA PRO A 137 11.77 3.55 1.75
C PRO A 137 10.82 3.39 0.56
N GLY A 138 9.56 3.12 0.87
CA GLY A 138 8.46 3.14 -0.09
C GLY A 138 7.78 4.50 -0.13
N PHE A 139 6.67 4.56 -0.85
CA PHE A 139 5.78 5.70 -0.89
C PHE A 139 4.55 5.40 -0.06
N GLU A 140 4.17 6.33 0.81
CA GLU A 140 3.06 6.13 1.73
C GLU A 140 2.18 7.36 1.81
N ALA A 141 0.90 7.15 2.11
CA ALA A 141 -0.01 8.19 2.52
C ALA A 141 -0.92 7.67 3.64
N SER A 142 -1.14 8.46 4.68
CA SER A 142 -2.07 8.11 5.74
C SER A 142 -3.01 9.25 6.11
N GLN A 143 -4.20 8.87 6.57
CA GLN A 143 -5.17 9.79 7.14
C GLN A 143 -5.83 9.16 8.35
N VAL A 144 -5.99 9.93 9.42
CA VAL A 144 -6.70 9.52 10.63
C VAL A 144 -8.02 10.28 10.71
N GLY A 145 -9.06 9.58 11.13
CA GLY A 145 -10.40 10.14 11.28
C GLY A 145 -11.29 9.87 10.06
N LEU A 146 -12.58 10.14 10.25
CA LEU A 146 -13.60 9.93 9.23
C LEU A 146 -13.48 10.99 8.13
N SER A 147 -13.27 10.53 6.90
CA SER A 147 -13.31 11.35 5.69
C SER A 147 -14.10 10.63 4.61
N GLY A 148 -14.75 11.39 3.73
CA GLY A 148 -15.52 10.85 2.61
C GLY A 148 -14.64 10.13 1.57
N VAL A 149 -13.39 10.58 1.42
CA VAL A 149 -12.36 9.95 0.60
C VAL A 149 -11.10 9.83 1.46
N GLY A 150 -10.48 8.66 1.46
CA GLY A 150 -9.23 8.42 2.18
C GLY A 150 -8.00 9.03 1.51
N PRO A 151 -6.79 8.74 2.02
CA PRO A 151 -5.57 9.14 1.34
C PRO A 151 -5.56 8.55 -0.07
N ILE A 152 -5.20 9.41 -1.02
CA ILE A 152 -4.90 9.04 -2.39
C ILE A 152 -3.39 9.15 -2.55
N LEU A 153 -2.73 8.00 -2.68
CA LEU A 153 -1.30 7.92 -2.98
C LEU A 153 -1.12 7.85 -4.49
N THR A 154 -0.26 8.70 -5.05
CA THR A 154 0.04 8.72 -6.48
C THR A 154 1.55 8.66 -6.70
N VAL A 155 1.98 7.81 -7.63
CA VAL A 155 3.39 7.64 -8.04
C VAL A 155 3.45 7.38 -9.55
N GLN A 156 4.64 7.49 -10.14
CA GLN A 156 4.88 7.02 -11.51
C GLN A 156 5.74 5.76 -11.48
N LEU A 157 5.44 4.81 -12.36
CA LEU A 157 6.23 3.61 -12.58
C LEU A 157 7.18 3.87 -13.76
N MET A 158 8.45 4.10 -13.47
CA MET A 158 9.49 4.39 -14.46
C MET A 158 10.12 3.08 -14.96
N PRO A 159 10.19 2.84 -16.29
CA PRO A 159 10.89 1.69 -16.82
C PRO A 159 12.41 1.87 -16.64
N MET A 160 13.05 0.88 -16.03
CA MET A 160 14.50 0.77 -15.89
C MET A 160 14.96 -0.55 -16.51
N ASN A 161 16.10 -0.54 -17.20
CA ASN A 161 16.69 -1.77 -17.72
C ASN A 161 17.68 -2.33 -16.70
N ILE A 162 17.35 -3.48 -16.11
CA ILE A 162 18.21 -4.20 -15.17
C ILE A 162 18.49 -5.58 -15.77
N GLY A 163 19.76 -5.90 -16.03
CA GLY A 163 20.14 -7.21 -16.57
C GLY A 163 19.49 -7.55 -17.92
N GLY A 164 19.23 -6.55 -18.77
CA GLY A 164 18.56 -6.73 -20.07
C GLY A 164 17.04 -6.90 -20.00
N LYS A 165 16.44 -6.86 -18.80
CA LYS A 165 14.99 -6.88 -18.59
C LYS A 165 14.51 -5.48 -18.23
N THR A 166 13.39 -5.05 -18.83
CA THR A 166 12.69 -3.83 -18.39
C THR A 166 11.89 -4.15 -17.13
N VAL A 167 12.15 -3.40 -16.06
CA VAL A 167 11.40 -3.43 -14.81
C VAL A 167 10.93 -2.03 -14.45
N TYR A 168 9.74 -1.94 -13.90
CA TYR A 168 9.12 -0.69 -13.52
C TYR A 168 9.40 -0.39 -12.04
N THR A 169 9.82 0.83 -11.76
CA THR A 169 10.20 1.31 -10.42
C THR A 169 9.33 2.48 -10.03
N PRO A 170 8.71 2.48 -8.84
CA PRO A 170 7.93 3.61 -8.37
C PRO A 170 8.85 4.81 -8.10
N VAL A 171 8.44 5.98 -8.58
CA VAL A 171 9.08 7.27 -8.33
C VAL A 171 8.02 8.30 -7.95
N GLN A 172 8.44 9.33 -7.23
CA GLN A 172 7.56 10.46 -6.91
C GLN A 172 7.14 11.17 -8.21
N ILE A 173 5.92 11.71 -8.23
CA ILE A 173 5.55 12.70 -9.24
C ILE A 173 6.34 13.96 -8.89
N ASP A 174 7.47 14.17 -9.55
CA ASP A 174 8.20 15.42 -9.44
C ASP A 174 7.39 16.54 -10.11
N ASN A 175 7.37 17.71 -9.46
CA ASN A 175 6.89 18.93 -10.10
C ASN A 175 7.89 19.27 -11.22
N ALA A 176 7.51 19.01 -12.46
CA ALA A 176 8.26 19.47 -13.63
C ALA A 176 8.38 21.00 -13.66
#